data_AF-G0NQ07-F1
#
_entry.id   AF-G0NQ07-F1
#
_cell.length_a   1.000
_cell.length_b   1.000
_cell.length_c   1.000
_cell.angle_alpha   90.00
_cell.angle_beta   90.00
_cell.angle_gamma   90.00
#
_symmetry.space_group_name_H-M   'P 1'
#
loop_
_entity.id
_entity.type
_entity.pdbx_description
1 polymer ?
#
loop_
_entity_poly.entity_id
_entity_poly.type
_entity_poly.pdbx_seq_one_letter_code
_entity_poly.pdbx_strand_id
1 'polypeptide(L)'
;MAQPYLPAEKFLSRKQETILLDEDVVYWKRMQQLTVFQEPSIVRVCSIEFLHDVKLLGDFINTIRGDEDLVKIFDGFKTTGSSKIALRVMQASQSTVKRGHFSPLINPLFSLFEYGKIALYNIADTAYGAYAVPMIEIQAHEDAIRCGAVSSINDHIVLTGGYDHKVRLWDIRSKEKTMELDCEYPVESVLFLPGEQLIATAAGPIVRIWDTTTGRPLTALQAHYKTVTSLRLATNSTCLLTAGIDRRVNAFRTTNYSLIHSWSMPSPVLDIDVSRDDQTMAIGMGNLLALYRRAEIKKEVTATAMIEDKRALIRTSAPPVKLAEKDRDDQKVEVVAKNPEKLKIPKVDGMLSSFKHAAVIRLLFSGKFRSTLEAAIVSYLRIIVMRGAIHRALAGQEFGVQKNLLSFLNHQLFKTQYFSTLREVAIAFFEVYGTETLHKDLVKQVQRLKLTLSRELEVQKMISSLIGSIDLIVSTTKVNAKSSTELVEEDDVFGEPTIRAKDLDGLKPSDVVPEEDEEPMVTN
;
A
#
# COMPACT_ATOMS: atom_id res chain seq x y z
N MET A 1 -17.20 -0.05 -46.32
CA MET A 1 -15.96 0.34 -45.62
C MET A 1 -15.29 -0.93 -45.11
N ALA A 2 -14.04 -1.19 -45.48
CA ALA A 2 -13.30 -2.31 -44.90
C ALA A 2 -13.06 -1.99 -43.41
N GLN A 3 -13.52 -2.87 -42.52
CA GLN A 3 -13.24 -2.70 -41.09
C GLN A 3 -11.72 -2.80 -40.87
N PRO A 4 -11.12 -1.87 -40.11
CA PRO A 4 -9.69 -1.94 -39.79
C PRO A 4 -9.42 -3.22 -39.00
N TYR A 5 -8.31 -3.88 -39.30
CA TYR A 5 -7.87 -5.08 -38.57
C TYR A 5 -7.59 -4.73 -37.11
N LEU A 6 -8.41 -5.20 -36.19
CA LEU A 6 -8.11 -5.14 -34.76
C LEU A 6 -7.19 -6.31 -34.39
N PRO A 7 -6.05 -6.06 -33.72
CA PRO A 7 -5.20 -7.09 -33.16
C PRO A 7 -5.96 -8.00 -32.19
N ALA A 8 -5.44 -9.20 -31.96
CA ALA A 8 -5.99 -10.11 -30.96
C ALA A 8 -6.10 -9.42 -29.59
N GLU A 9 -7.32 -9.35 -29.03
CA GLU A 9 -7.50 -8.89 -27.67
C GLU A 9 -6.71 -9.80 -26.73
N LYS A 10 -5.76 -9.19 -26.00
CA LYS A 10 -5.08 -9.88 -24.90
C LYS A 10 -6.15 -10.25 -23.88
N PHE A 11 -6.05 -11.45 -23.30
CA PHE A 11 -6.87 -11.79 -22.14
C PHE A 11 -6.72 -10.69 -21.09
N LEU A 12 -7.79 -9.92 -20.84
CA LEU A 12 -7.93 -9.25 -19.56
C LEU A 12 -8.01 -10.38 -18.54
N SER A 13 -6.92 -10.59 -17.82
CA SER A 13 -6.90 -11.64 -16.81
C SER A 13 -7.92 -11.25 -15.74
N ARG A 14 -8.81 -12.17 -15.34
CA ARG A 14 -9.72 -11.95 -14.19
C ARG A 14 -8.99 -11.62 -12.88
N LYS A 15 -7.67 -11.85 -12.81
CA LYS A 15 -6.80 -11.34 -11.73
C LYS A 15 -6.76 -9.81 -11.68
N GLN A 16 -7.00 -9.12 -12.78
CA GLN A 16 -7.23 -7.68 -12.81
C GLN A 16 -8.59 -7.30 -12.24
N GLU A 17 -9.57 -8.21 -12.11
CA GLU A 17 -10.88 -7.88 -11.52
C GLU A 17 -10.94 -8.22 -10.03
N THR A 18 -10.40 -9.37 -9.59
CA THR A 18 -10.45 -9.78 -8.17
C THR A 18 -9.27 -9.26 -7.33
N ILE A 19 -8.21 -8.80 -7.98
CA ILE A 19 -7.16 -7.99 -7.37
C ILE A 19 -6.89 -6.84 -8.35
N LEU A 20 -7.89 -5.98 -8.55
CA LEU A 20 -7.56 -4.56 -8.62
C LEU A 20 -6.84 -4.30 -7.30
N LEU A 21 -5.51 -4.41 -7.29
CA LEU A 21 -4.76 -3.69 -6.28
C LEU A 21 -5.31 -2.27 -6.43
N ASP A 22 -6.03 -1.80 -5.40
CA ASP A 22 -6.58 -0.45 -5.39
C ASP A 22 -5.46 0.48 -5.89
N GLU A 23 -5.80 1.50 -6.69
CA GLU A 23 -4.75 2.32 -7.32
C GLU A 23 -3.76 2.84 -6.27
N ASP A 24 -4.25 3.06 -5.06
CA ASP A 24 -3.53 3.40 -3.85
C ASP A 24 -2.54 2.29 -3.39
N VAL A 25 -2.90 1.01 -3.46
CA VAL A 25 -1.96 -0.09 -3.16
C VAL A 25 -0.85 -0.17 -4.20
N VAL A 26 -1.15 0.04 -5.48
CA VAL A 26 -0.12 0.11 -6.53
C VAL A 26 0.76 1.35 -6.33
N TYR A 27 0.15 2.46 -5.94
CA TYR A 27 0.84 3.70 -5.59
C TYR A 27 1.89 3.48 -4.51
N TRP A 28 1.52 2.80 -3.43
CA TRP A 28 2.40 2.50 -2.30
C TRP A 28 3.42 1.39 -2.59
N LYS A 29 3.07 0.37 -3.40
CA LYS A 29 4.02 -0.67 -3.83
C LYS A 29 5.14 -0.16 -4.75
N ARG A 30 4.95 1.01 -5.38
CA ARG A 30 6.00 1.65 -6.18
C ARG A 30 7.10 2.28 -5.33
N MET A 31 6.91 2.42 -4.02
CA MET A 31 7.97 2.86 -3.12
C MET A 31 9.02 1.76 -3.00
N GLN A 32 10.17 1.95 -3.64
CA GLN A 32 11.28 1.02 -3.59
C GLN A 32 12.38 1.55 -2.68
N GLN A 33 12.99 0.64 -1.94
CA GLN A 33 14.12 0.96 -1.08
C GLN A 33 15.31 1.36 -1.95
N LEU A 34 15.78 2.60 -1.78
CA LEU A 34 16.88 3.18 -2.54
C LEU A 34 18.22 2.90 -1.86
N THR A 35 18.33 3.28 -0.59
CA THR A 35 19.55 3.08 0.20
C THR A 35 19.21 2.83 1.67
N VAL A 36 20.14 2.16 2.37
CA VAL A 36 20.11 2.05 3.83
C VAL A 36 21.41 2.61 4.35
N PHE A 37 21.31 3.59 5.23
CA PHE A 37 22.43 4.07 6.02
C PHE A 37 22.43 3.32 7.35
N GLN A 38 23.59 2.79 7.72
CA GLN A 38 23.79 2.22 9.04
C GLN A 38 24.66 3.18 9.82
N GLU A 39 24.12 3.71 10.92
CA GLU A 39 24.89 4.53 11.84
C GLU A 39 25.73 3.64 12.78
N PRO A 40 26.89 4.13 13.26
CA PRO A 40 27.65 3.44 14.28
C PRO A 40 26.81 3.20 15.53
N SER A 41 26.99 2.04 16.18
CA SER A 41 26.08 1.40 17.15
C SER A 41 25.66 2.22 18.37
N ILE A 42 26.30 3.36 18.62
CA ILE A 42 26.05 4.22 19.78
C ILE A 42 24.91 5.20 19.50
N VAL A 43 24.60 5.51 18.24
CA VAL A 43 23.65 6.57 17.90
C VAL A 43 22.40 6.01 17.25
N ARG A 44 21.25 6.31 17.87
CA ARG A 44 19.94 5.96 17.33
C ARG A 44 19.35 7.14 16.56
N VAL A 45 18.63 6.83 15.49
CA VAL A 45 17.84 7.85 14.79
C VAL A 45 16.57 8.11 15.61
N CYS A 46 16.52 9.24 16.30
CA CYS A 46 15.43 9.57 17.23
C CYS A 46 14.27 10.29 16.56
N SER A 47 14.55 11.23 15.65
CA SER A 47 13.51 11.85 14.82
C SER A 47 14.02 12.27 13.44
N ILE A 48 13.12 12.19 12.47
CA ILE A 48 13.35 12.58 11.09
C ILE A 48 12.21 13.51 10.69
N GLU A 49 12.56 14.71 10.21
CA GLU A 49 11.57 15.63 9.66
C GLU A 49 12.06 16.25 8.34
N PHE A 50 11.20 16.24 7.32
CA PHE A 50 11.37 16.95 6.08
C PHE A 50 10.86 18.39 6.24
N LEU A 51 11.60 19.38 5.76
CA LEU A 51 11.14 20.78 5.72
C LEU A 51 10.34 21.05 4.44
N HIS A 52 9.21 21.76 4.57
CA HIS A 52 8.16 21.83 3.54
C HIS A 52 7.90 23.25 3.01
N ASP A 53 8.92 23.99 2.55
CA ASP A 53 8.68 25.35 2.05
C ASP A 53 9.13 25.66 0.61
N VAL A 54 8.23 26.33 -0.11
CA VAL A 54 8.28 26.62 -1.55
C VAL A 54 8.76 28.06 -1.74
N LYS A 55 10.08 28.27 -1.77
CA LYS A 55 10.79 29.28 -2.62
C LYS A 55 12.22 29.54 -2.19
N LEU A 56 12.61 29.21 -0.97
CA LEU A 56 14.01 29.26 -0.54
C LEU A 56 14.33 27.96 0.17
N LEU A 57 15.12 27.15 -0.52
CA LEU A 57 15.70 25.89 -0.08
C LEU A 57 14.73 24.69 -0.10
N GLY A 58 14.99 23.78 -1.04
CA GLY A 58 14.19 22.58 -1.22
C GLY A 58 14.43 21.51 -0.15
N ASP A 59 13.55 20.51 -0.14
CA ASP A 59 13.57 19.22 0.57
C ASP A 59 14.77 19.03 1.52
N PHE A 60 14.68 19.62 2.71
CA PHE A 60 15.66 19.38 3.75
C PHE A 60 15.36 18.05 4.42
N ILE A 61 16.38 17.24 4.64
CA ILE A 61 16.32 16.10 5.56
C ILE A 61 16.88 16.61 6.89
N ASN A 62 16.03 16.92 7.86
CA ASN A 62 16.51 17.15 9.23
C ASN A 62 16.48 15.82 9.98
N THR A 63 17.64 15.15 10.02
CA THR A 63 17.86 14.08 10.99
C THR A 63 18.26 14.74 12.31
N ILE A 64 17.32 14.83 13.24
CA ILE A 64 17.61 15.24 14.60
C ILE A 64 18.17 14.01 15.31
N ARG A 65 19.50 14.04 15.48
CA ARG A 65 20.31 12.94 15.99
C ARG A 65 20.32 13.00 17.52
N GLY A 66 19.33 12.36 18.13
CA GLY A 66 18.98 12.52 19.55
C GLY A 66 19.77 11.65 20.55
N ASP A 67 21.10 11.63 20.44
CA ASP A 67 21.99 11.18 21.55
C ASP A 67 23.07 12.23 21.92
N GLU A 68 23.11 13.35 21.19
CA GLU A 68 23.88 14.55 21.55
C GLU A 68 22.88 15.73 21.64
N ASP A 69 23.14 16.75 22.48
CA ASP A 69 22.29 17.96 22.64
C ASP A 69 22.19 18.85 21.36
N LEU A 70 22.45 18.26 20.20
CA LEU A 70 22.73 18.90 18.93
C LEU A 70 21.61 18.65 17.93
N VAL A 71 20.97 19.74 17.49
CA VAL A 71 20.10 19.73 16.32
C VAL A 71 20.97 19.94 15.08
N LYS A 72 20.95 18.96 14.16
CA LYS A 72 21.73 18.98 12.91
C LYS A 72 20.79 19.16 11.72
N ILE A 73 21.10 20.12 10.86
CA ILE A 73 20.31 20.47 9.66
C ILE A 73 21.11 20.05 8.43
N PHE A 74 20.50 19.30 7.49
CA PHE A 74 21.18 18.83 6.27
C PHE A 74 20.52 19.33 4.98
N ASP A 75 21.34 19.53 3.94
CA ASP A 75 20.93 19.89 2.58
C ASP A 75 20.62 18.62 1.75
N GLY A 76 19.41 18.49 1.23
CA GLY A 76 18.99 17.34 0.41
C GLY A 76 19.50 17.34 -1.04
N PHE A 77 19.96 18.48 -1.58
CA PHE A 77 20.25 18.60 -3.03
C PHE A 77 21.72 18.44 -3.42
N LYS A 78 22.68 18.54 -2.50
CA LYS A 78 24.12 18.45 -2.82
C LYS A 78 24.63 17.01 -2.84
N THR A 79 24.09 16.15 -3.71
CA THR A 79 24.49 14.74 -3.84
C THR A 79 25.85 14.53 -4.54
N THR A 80 26.81 15.44 -4.40
CA THR A 80 28.17 15.30 -4.95
C THR A 80 29.20 15.55 -3.86
N GLY A 81 29.74 14.48 -3.28
CA GLY A 81 31.01 14.43 -2.53
C GLY A 81 31.11 15.17 -1.18
N SER A 82 30.39 16.28 -1.00
CA SER A 82 30.53 17.21 0.13
C SER A 82 29.30 17.25 1.05
N SER A 83 28.22 16.52 0.74
CA SER A 83 26.93 16.53 1.47
C SER A 83 26.94 15.87 2.85
N LYS A 84 28.07 15.29 3.29
CA LYS A 84 28.20 14.72 4.63
C LYS A 84 28.35 15.77 5.74
N ILE A 85 28.39 17.05 5.38
CA ILE A 85 28.57 18.16 6.32
C ILE A 85 27.18 18.75 6.62
N ALA A 86 26.79 18.73 7.89
CA ALA A 86 25.57 19.41 8.35
C ALA A 86 25.69 20.91 8.02
N LEU A 87 24.66 21.50 7.41
CA LEU A 87 24.59 22.93 7.09
C LEU A 87 24.72 23.76 8.36
N ARG A 88 24.03 23.33 9.43
CA ARG A 88 24.15 23.90 10.76
C ARG A 88 24.00 22.84 11.84
N VAL A 89 24.74 23.08 12.93
CA VAL A 89 24.68 22.32 14.16
C VAL A 89 24.36 23.31 15.27
N MET A 90 23.23 23.12 15.93
CA MET A 90 22.77 23.96 17.04
C MET A 90 22.80 23.16 18.33
N GLN A 91 23.48 23.69 19.35
CA GLN A 91 23.38 23.15 20.70
C GLN A 91 22.28 23.90 21.44
N ALA A 92 21.11 23.27 21.56
CA ALA A 92 19.90 23.92 22.03
C ALA A 92 19.88 24.06 23.57
N SER A 93 20.28 23.03 24.31
CA SER A 93 20.27 23.05 25.78
C SER A 93 21.26 22.05 26.37
N GLN A 94 21.31 21.94 27.71
CA GLN A 94 22.02 20.87 28.44
C GLN A 94 21.20 19.56 28.55
N SER A 95 20.05 19.49 27.87
CA SER A 95 19.11 18.38 27.91
C SER A 95 18.81 17.87 26.50
N THR A 96 18.48 16.58 26.39
CA THR A 96 18.32 15.96 25.08
C THR A 96 17.07 16.49 24.38
N VAL A 97 17.24 16.90 23.12
CA VAL A 97 16.13 17.31 22.26
C VAL A 97 15.47 16.05 21.73
N LYS A 98 14.21 15.80 22.07
CA LYS A 98 13.49 14.61 21.59
C LYS A 98 12.95 14.80 20.18
N ARG A 99 12.44 16.00 19.89
CA ARG A 99 11.93 16.37 18.58
C ARG A 99 12.04 17.88 18.38
N GLY A 100 12.36 18.30 17.16
CA GLY A 100 12.30 19.69 16.73
C GLY A 100 11.30 19.80 15.59
N HIS A 101 10.59 20.93 15.52
CA HIS A 101 9.64 21.26 14.48
C HIS A 101 9.93 22.63 13.92
N PHE A 102 9.88 22.75 12.60
CA PHE A 102 10.01 24.05 11.96
C PHE A 102 8.63 24.68 11.78
N SER A 103 8.59 25.98 12.05
CA SER A 103 7.41 26.79 11.77
C SER A 103 7.31 27.07 10.26
N PRO A 104 6.17 26.80 9.61
CA PRO A 104 6.04 26.99 8.16
C PRO A 104 6.07 28.44 7.67
N LEU A 105 5.69 29.44 8.49
CA LEU A 105 5.47 30.81 7.97
C LEU A 105 6.57 31.82 8.38
N ILE A 106 7.14 31.70 9.58
CA ILE A 106 7.94 32.79 10.18
C ILE A 106 9.44 32.43 10.35
N ASN A 107 9.87 31.21 10.01
CA ASN A 107 11.25 30.73 10.19
C ASN A 107 11.78 30.60 11.66
N PRO A 108 10.98 30.46 12.73
CA PRO A 108 11.50 29.97 13.99
C PRO A 108 11.46 28.42 14.07
N LEU A 109 12.40 27.85 14.82
CA LEU A 109 12.51 26.43 15.16
C LEU A 109 11.91 26.20 16.54
N PHE A 110 10.88 25.38 16.64
CA PHE A 110 10.41 24.81 17.89
C PHE A 110 11.27 23.62 18.27
N SER A 111 11.76 23.61 19.49
CA SER A 111 12.46 22.46 20.07
C SER A 111 11.71 22.00 21.31
N LEU A 112 11.47 20.70 21.38
CA LEU A 112 10.80 20.06 22.50
C LEU A 112 11.84 19.30 23.33
N PHE A 113 11.86 19.58 24.63
CA PHE A 113 12.88 19.08 25.55
C PHE A 113 12.37 17.95 26.45
N GLU A 114 13.32 17.14 26.89
CA GLU A 114 13.13 15.99 27.78
C GLU A 114 12.59 16.34 29.18
N TYR A 115 12.67 17.59 29.65
CA TYR A 115 12.17 17.99 30.99
C TYR A 115 10.81 18.69 30.97
N GLY A 116 9.94 18.38 30.01
CA GLY A 116 8.60 18.98 29.99
C GLY A 116 8.56 20.40 29.41
N LYS A 117 9.68 20.88 28.86
CA LYS A 117 9.85 22.25 28.37
C LYS A 117 9.74 22.33 26.86
N ILE A 118 9.11 23.39 26.38
CA ILE A 118 9.10 23.80 24.99
C ILE A 118 9.95 25.07 24.90
N ALA A 119 10.90 25.12 23.98
CA ALA A 119 11.52 26.39 23.63
C ALA A 119 11.44 26.69 22.14
N LEU A 120 11.37 27.99 21.86
CA LEU A 120 11.34 28.54 20.53
C LEU A 120 12.67 29.23 20.23
N TYR A 121 13.31 28.85 19.13
CA TYR A 121 14.54 29.45 18.65
C TYR A 121 14.32 30.18 17.33
N ASN A 122 15.01 31.29 17.13
CA ASN A 122 15.13 31.91 15.82
C ASN A 122 16.33 31.30 15.09
N ILE A 123 16.12 30.79 13.87
CA ILE A 123 17.18 30.18 13.05
C ILE A 123 18.24 31.22 12.65
N ALA A 124 17.87 32.50 12.51
CA ALA A 124 18.81 33.55 12.13
C ALA A 124 19.86 33.86 13.21
N ASP A 125 19.50 33.73 14.48
CA ASP A 125 20.33 34.16 15.62
C ASP A 125 21.34 33.08 16.06
N THR A 126 21.28 31.88 15.48
CA THR A 126 22.09 30.75 15.91
C THR A 126 23.35 30.62 15.07
N ALA A 127 24.46 31.16 15.58
CA ALA A 127 25.80 30.94 15.02
C ALA A 127 26.30 29.51 15.32
N TYR A 128 27.19 29.02 14.46
CA TYR A 128 27.74 27.66 14.53
C TYR A 128 28.50 27.45 15.86
N GLY A 129 28.05 26.50 16.70
CA GLY A 129 28.75 26.12 17.94
C GLY A 129 28.54 27.01 19.17
N ALA A 130 27.62 27.99 19.13
CA ALA A 130 27.21 28.75 20.31
C ALA A 130 25.88 28.20 20.89
N TYR A 131 25.71 28.31 22.21
CA TYR A 131 24.42 28.00 22.85
C TYR A 131 23.32 28.90 22.28
N ALA A 132 22.29 28.28 21.71
CA ALA A 132 21.15 29.00 21.19
C ALA A 132 20.37 29.62 22.35
N VAL A 133 20.06 30.93 22.29
CA VAL A 133 19.22 31.58 23.29
C VAL A 133 17.74 31.39 22.90
N PRO A 134 16.90 30.80 23.76
CA PRO A 134 15.49 30.63 23.44
C PRO A 134 14.76 31.98 23.50
N MET A 135 13.94 32.25 22.48
CA MET A 135 13.06 33.41 22.43
C MET A 135 11.91 33.28 23.42
N ILE A 136 11.35 32.07 23.53
CA ILE A 136 10.23 31.73 24.41
C ILE A 136 10.53 30.37 25.04
N GLU A 137 10.28 30.24 26.34
CA GLU A 137 10.33 28.98 27.09
C GLU A 137 8.98 28.79 27.82
N ILE A 138 8.39 27.60 27.69
CA ILE A 138 7.11 27.22 28.29
C ILE A 138 7.29 25.87 28.99
N GLN A 139 6.90 25.79 30.27
CA GLN A 139 6.76 24.51 30.97
C GLN A 139 5.41 23.91 30.60
N ALA A 140 5.42 22.91 29.72
CA ALA A 140 4.20 22.36 29.14
C ALA A 140 3.75 21.06 29.80
N HIS A 141 4.68 20.22 30.25
CA HIS A 141 4.36 18.94 30.89
C HIS A 141 5.10 18.75 32.22
N GLU A 142 4.51 17.94 33.10
CA GLU A 142 5.12 17.55 34.38
C GLU A 142 6.24 16.51 34.16
N ASP A 143 6.10 15.71 33.11
CA ASP A 143 7.07 14.69 32.68
C ASP A 143 7.61 15.02 31.26
N ALA A 144 8.47 14.15 30.74
CA ALA A 144 9.14 14.32 29.46
C ALA A 144 8.17 14.40 28.27
N ILE A 145 8.42 15.38 27.40
CA ILE A 145 7.71 15.52 26.12
C ILE A 145 8.36 14.59 25.10
N ARG A 146 7.54 13.76 24.45
CA ARG A 146 8.02 12.81 23.43
C ARG A 146 7.77 13.29 22.03
N CYS A 147 6.69 14.01 21.84
CA CYS A 147 6.30 14.49 20.53
C CYS A 147 5.64 15.86 20.63
N GLY A 148 5.65 16.55 19.50
CA GLY A 148 4.73 17.64 19.26
C GLY A 148 4.44 17.78 17.78
N ALA A 149 3.69 18.81 17.46
CA ALA A 149 3.39 19.25 16.11
C ALA A 149 3.07 20.75 16.14
N VAL A 150 3.45 21.46 15.09
CA VAL A 150 3.10 22.88 14.90
C VAL A 150 1.94 22.93 13.91
N SER A 151 1.00 23.85 14.12
CA SER A 151 -0.07 24.11 13.17
C SER A 151 0.51 24.66 11.86
N SER A 152 -0.02 24.17 10.74
CA SER A 152 0.27 24.61 9.39
C SER A 152 -0.42 25.93 9.00
N ILE A 153 -1.50 26.29 9.69
CA ILE A 153 -2.31 27.48 9.44
C ILE A 153 -1.86 28.64 10.35
N ASN A 154 -1.46 28.33 11.58
CA ASN A 154 -1.07 29.30 12.58
C ASN A 154 0.16 28.84 13.38
N ASP A 155 1.31 29.45 13.08
CA ASP A 155 2.61 29.23 13.74
C ASP A 155 2.60 29.40 15.27
N HIS A 156 1.57 30.04 15.83
CA HIS A 156 1.44 30.25 17.27
C HIS A 156 0.72 29.10 18.00
N ILE A 157 0.18 28.12 17.29
CA ILE A 157 -0.51 26.97 17.88
C ILE A 157 0.42 25.76 17.83
N VAL A 158 0.70 25.19 19.01
CA VAL A 158 1.54 24.00 19.16
C VAL A 158 0.81 22.93 19.94
N LEU A 159 0.97 21.71 19.48
CA LEU A 159 0.42 20.51 20.08
C LEU A 159 1.55 19.70 20.67
N THR A 160 1.41 19.25 21.91
CA THR A 160 2.44 18.46 22.62
C THR A 160 1.84 17.21 23.21
N GLY A 161 2.61 16.11 23.18
CA GLY A 161 2.29 14.85 23.84
C GLY A 161 3.42 14.42 24.76
N GLY A 162 3.06 14.09 26.00
CA GLY A 162 4.00 13.71 27.06
C GLY A 162 3.89 12.26 27.52
N TYR A 163 4.85 11.83 28.34
CA TYR A 163 4.75 10.60 29.14
C TYR A 163 3.71 10.71 30.27
N ASP A 164 3.25 11.92 30.60
CA ASP A 164 2.14 12.20 31.53
C ASP A 164 0.74 11.80 30.99
N HIS A 165 0.71 11.02 29.90
CA HIS A 165 -0.48 10.51 29.22
C HIS A 165 -1.42 11.59 28.67
N LYS A 166 -0.92 12.81 28.54
CA LYS A 166 -1.72 13.97 28.15
C LYS A 166 -1.25 14.56 26.84
N VAL A 167 -2.21 15.03 26.06
CA VAL A 167 -1.97 15.85 24.88
C VAL A 167 -2.49 17.26 25.16
N ARG A 168 -1.64 18.27 24.96
CA ARG A 168 -1.98 19.67 25.23
C ARG A 168 -1.82 20.52 23.99
N LEU A 169 -2.81 21.38 23.73
CA LEU A 169 -2.77 22.41 22.71
C LEU A 169 -2.40 23.74 23.38
N TRP A 170 -1.42 24.45 22.85
CA TRP A 170 -0.86 25.68 23.38
C TRP A 170 -1.01 26.83 22.39
N ASP A 171 -1.38 28.02 22.86
CA ASP A 171 -1.14 29.28 22.14
C ASP A 171 0.13 29.93 22.71
N ILE A 172 1.14 30.05 21.87
CA ILE A 172 2.48 30.54 22.24
C ILE A 172 2.46 32.01 22.64
N ARG A 173 1.52 32.80 22.11
CA ARG A 173 1.43 34.24 22.41
C ARG A 173 0.95 34.48 23.83
N SER A 174 -0.04 33.71 24.27
CA SER A 174 -0.56 33.77 25.64
C SER A 174 0.24 32.91 26.61
N LYS A 175 1.00 31.92 26.11
CA LYS A 175 1.65 30.86 26.91
C LYS A 175 0.65 30.07 27.75
N GLU A 176 -0.61 30.04 27.32
CA GLU A 176 -1.68 29.31 27.99
C GLU A 176 -2.04 28.06 27.19
N LYS A 177 -2.48 27.02 27.92
CA LYS A 177 -3.04 25.81 27.30
C LYS A 177 -4.48 26.09 26.88
N THR A 178 -4.79 25.87 25.61
CA THR A 178 -6.12 26.05 25.03
C THR A 178 -6.99 24.80 25.20
N MET A 179 -6.39 23.61 25.12
CA MET A 179 -7.07 22.33 25.25
C MET A 179 -6.16 21.27 25.88
N GLU A 180 -6.76 20.34 26.63
CA GLU A 180 -6.10 19.19 27.22
C GLU A 180 -6.93 17.94 26.90
N LEU A 181 -6.26 16.90 26.39
CA LEU A 181 -6.85 15.61 26.04
C LEU A 181 -6.16 14.52 26.85
N ASP A 182 -6.94 13.72 27.56
CA ASP A 182 -6.44 12.59 28.34
C ASP A 182 -6.40 11.32 27.49
N CYS A 183 -5.24 10.67 27.47
CA CYS A 183 -5.03 9.37 26.84
C CYS A 183 -4.76 8.31 27.91
N GLU A 184 -5.06 7.05 27.62
CA GLU A 184 -4.83 5.93 28.56
C GLU A 184 -3.37 5.44 28.57
N TYR A 185 -2.58 5.84 27.58
CA TYR A 185 -1.21 5.37 27.36
C TYR A 185 -0.28 6.54 27.07
N PRO A 186 1.05 6.37 27.24
CA PRO A 186 2.04 7.35 26.80
C PRO A 186 1.85 7.74 25.34
N VAL A 187 1.97 9.03 25.05
CA VAL A 187 1.78 9.58 23.72
C VAL A 187 3.12 9.65 23.01
N GLU A 188 3.33 8.80 22.02
CA GLU A 188 4.60 8.72 21.30
C GLU A 188 4.60 9.63 20.06
N SER A 189 3.44 9.89 19.44
CA SER A 189 3.34 10.86 18.36
C SER A 189 1.97 11.53 18.26
N VAL A 190 1.97 12.77 17.79
CA VAL A 190 0.76 13.56 17.55
C VAL A 190 0.89 14.28 16.20
N LEU A 191 -0.25 14.49 15.53
CA LEU A 191 -0.31 15.08 14.20
C LEU A 191 -1.61 15.86 14.00
N PHE A 192 -1.50 17.06 13.41
CA PHE A 192 -2.66 17.78 12.88
C PHE A 192 -3.11 17.15 11.57
N LEU A 193 -4.41 16.90 11.44
CA LEU A 193 -5.04 16.47 10.19
C LEU A 193 -5.35 17.69 9.30
N PRO A 194 -5.56 17.51 7.99
CA PRO A 194 -5.84 18.63 7.09
C PRO A 194 -7.05 19.43 7.55
N GLY A 195 -6.90 20.77 7.53
CA GLY A 195 -7.91 21.70 8.02
C GLY A 195 -7.89 21.91 9.54
N GLU A 196 -7.05 21.20 10.30
CA GLU A 196 -6.77 21.38 11.73
C GLU A 196 -7.98 21.30 12.67
N GLN A 197 -9.12 20.85 12.15
CA GLN A 197 -10.30 20.51 12.94
C GLN A 197 -10.15 19.16 13.64
N LEU A 198 -9.25 18.31 13.14
CA LEU A 198 -9.02 16.98 13.66
C LEU A 198 -7.55 16.82 14.07
N ILE A 199 -7.32 16.07 15.15
CA ILE A 199 -6.00 15.68 15.64
C ILE A 199 -5.91 14.17 15.65
N ALA A 200 -4.80 13.61 15.15
CA ALA A 200 -4.46 12.21 15.32
C ALA A 200 -3.42 12.06 16.45
N THR A 201 -3.71 11.22 17.44
CA THR A 201 -2.81 10.91 18.56
C THR A 201 -2.48 9.42 18.56
N ALA A 202 -1.20 9.07 18.63
CA ALA A 202 -0.72 7.71 18.83
C ALA A 202 -0.41 7.51 20.32
N ALA A 203 -1.31 6.82 21.02
CA ALA A 203 -1.16 6.47 22.43
C ALA A 203 -1.12 4.95 22.56
N GLY A 204 0.08 4.42 22.83
CA GLY A 204 0.28 2.97 22.83
C GLY A 204 -0.03 2.33 21.45
N PRO A 205 -0.76 1.20 21.39
CA PRO A 205 -1.08 0.52 20.12
C PRO A 205 -2.24 1.14 19.34
N ILE A 206 -2.91 2.15 19.91
CA ILE A 206 -4.15 2.73 19.37
C ILE A 206 -3.84 4.12 18.82
N VAL A 207 -4.28 4.38 17.59
CA VAL A 207 -4.32 5.75 17.04
C VAL A 207 -5.73 6.29 17.19
N ARG A 208 -5.92 7.34 17.99
CA ARG A 208 -7.21 8.01 18.17
C ARG A 208 -7.26 9.28 17.34
N ILE A 209 -8.41 9.54 16.74
CA ILE A 209 -8.71 10.80 16.07
C ILE A 209 -9.68 11.59 16.93
N TRP A 210 -9.31 12.84 17.20
CA TRP A 210 -10.02 13.76 18.06
C TRP A 210 -10.52 14.94 17.26
N ASP A 211 -11.67 15.46 17.67
CA ASP A 211 -12.18 16.75 17.19
C ASP A 211 -11.63 17.88 18.10
N THR A 212 -10.98 18.87 17.51
CA THR A 212 -10.38 20.00 18.23
C THR A 212 -11.40 20.96 18.80
N THR A 213 -12.63 20.97 18.27
CA THR A 213 -13.69 21.87 18.75
C THR A 213 -14.41 21.31 19.96
N THR A 214 -14.68 20.00 19.97
CA THR A 214 -15.42 19.33 21.04
C THR A 214 -14.54 18.59 22.04
N GLY A 215 -13.28 18.31 21.69
CA GLY A 215 -12.36 17.52 22.52
C GLY A 215 -12.75 16.05 22.62
N ARG A 216 -13.67 15.57 21.77
CA ARG A 216 -14.19 14.19 21.82
C ARG A 216 -13.45 13.27 20.85
N PRO A 217 -13.23 11.99 21.21
CA PRO A 217 -12.67 11.02 20.29
C PRO A 217 -13.74 10.60 19.26
N LEU A 218 -13.42 10.73 17.98
CA LEU A 218 -14.29 10.34 16.87
C LEU A 218 -14.14 8.86 16.53
N THR A 219 -12.89 8.42 16.35
CA THR A 219 -12.58 7.06 15.92
C THR A 219 -11.26 6.58 16.52
N ALA A 220 -11.19 5.29 16.82
CA ALA A 220 -9.97 4.62 17.27
C ALA A 220 -9.53 3.58 16.23
N LEU A 221 -8.27 3.64 15.80
CA LEU A 221 -7.67 2.74 14.84
C LEU A 221 -6.78 1.74 15.58
N GLN A 222 -7.26 0.50 15.68
CA GLN A 222 -6.51 -0.64 16.19
C GLN A 222 -5.85 -1.38 15.03
N ALA A 223 -4.68 -0.92 14.63
CA ALA A 223 -3.96 -1.47 13.48
C ALA A 223 -2.62 -2.12 13.83
N HIS A 224 -2.08 -1.77 14.99
CA HIS A 224 -0.77 -2.22 15.45
C HIS A 224 -0.91 -3.12 16.67
N TYR A 225 -0.02 -4.12 16.76
CA TYR A 225 0.03 -5.03 17.91
C TYR A 225 0.90 -4.49 19.05
N LYS A 226 1.74 -3.49 18.75
CA LYS A 226 2.63 -2.83 19.69
C LYS A 226 2.45 -1.32 19.58
N THR A 227 3.18 -0.58 20.40
CA THR A 227 3.12 0.87 20.43
C THR A 227 3.44 1.49 19.06
N VAL A 228 2.61 2.44 18.67
CA VAL A 228 2.77 3.27 17.48
C VAL A 228 3.73 4.39 17.85
N THR A 229 4.82 4.51 17.09
CA THR A 229 5.91 5.44 17.38
C THR A 229 5.79 6.73 16.59
N SER A 230 5.23 6.67 15.39
CA SER A 230 5.15 7.83 14.50
C SER A 230 3.88 7.86 13.65
N LEU A 231 3.42 9.09 13.40
CA LEU A 231 2.27 9.44 12.58
C LEU A 231 2.70 10.49 11.56
N ARG A 232 2.36 10.29 10.28
CA ARG A 232 2.63 11.29 9.24
C ARG A 232 1.53 11.35 8.20
N LEU A 233 1.28 12.54 7.64
CA LEU A 233 0.39 12.70 6.50
C LEU A 233 1.18 12.57 5.19
N ALA A 234 0.57 11.93 4.20
CA ALA A 234 1.09 11.81 2.86
C ALA A 234 0.02 12.15 1.81
N THR A 235 0.45 12.30 0.56
CA THR A 235 -0.40 12.44 -0.64
C THR A 235 -1.30 13.68 -0.55
N ASN A 236 -0.68 14.84 -0.37
CA ASN A 236 -1.41 16.10 -0.12
C ASN A 236 -2.48 15.91 0.97
N SER A 237 -2.10 15.31 2.10
CA SER A 237 -2.95 15.08 3.28
C SER A 237 -4.10 14.08 3.12
N THR A 238 -4.18 13.32 2.03
CA THR A 238 -5.26 12.33 1.84
C THR A 238 -4.97 10.97 2.50
N CYS A 239 -3.71 10.69 2.84
CA CYS A 239 -3.29 9.43 3.47
C CYS A 239 -2.62 9.69 4.83
N LEU A 240 -2.96 8.89 5.83
CA LEU A 240 -2.33 8.84 7.15
C LEU A 240 -1.42 7.60 7.21
N LEU A 241 -0.13 7.82 7.44
CA LEU A 241 0.85 6.79 7.70
C LEU A 241 1.02 6.62 9.21
N THR A 242 0.97 5.37 9.66
CA THR A 242 1.22 4.98 11.05
C THR A 242 2.35 3.98 11.07
N ALA A 243 3.33 4.16 11.93
CA ALA A 243 4.43 3.21 12.08
C ALA A 243 4.64 2.83 13.55
N GLY A 244 5.06 1.60 13.78
CA GLY A 244 5.15 1.05 15.14
C GLY A 244 6.34 0.13 15.40
N ILE A 245 6.52 -0.20 16.68
CA ILE A 245 7.54 -1.13 17.18
C ILE A 245 7.26 -2.57 16.70
N ASP A 246 6.04 -2.85 16.23
CA ASP A 246 5.67 -4.13 15.61
C ASP A 246 6.32 -4.37 14.24
N ARG A 247 7.20 -3.44 13.81
CA ARG A 247 7.92 -3.45 12.53
C ARG A 247 6.97 -3.29 11.35
N ARG A 248 5.81 -2.68 11.58
CA ARG A 248 4.85 -2.39 10.51
C ARG A 248 4.72 -0.91 10.30
N VAL A 249 4.52 -0.57 9.03
CA VAL A 249 4.02 0.74 8.61
C VAL A 249 2.67 0.46 7.95
N ASN A 250 1.64 1.19 8.33
CA ASN A 250 0.30 1.07 7.76
C ASN A 250 -0.10 2.40 7.12
N ALA A 251 -0.78 2.32 5.98
CA ALA A 251 -1.33 3.46 5.28
C ALA A 251 -2.86 3.44 5.38
N PHE A 252 -3.44 4.53 5.87
CA PHE A 252 -4.88 4.72 6.05
C PHE A 252 -5.37 5.85 5.16
N ARG A 253 -6.56 5.68 4.57
CA ARG A 253 -7.22 6.79 3.87
C ARG A 253 -7.85 7.71 4.90
N THR A 254 -7.65 9.02 4.81
CA THR A 254 -8.14 9.99 5.82
C THR A 254 -9.67 10.16 5.81
N THR A 255 -10.36 9.82 4.72
CA THR A 255 -11.80 10.02 4.59
C THR A 255 -12.64 9.03 5.39
N ASN A 256 -12.19 7.77 5.48
CA ASN A 256 -12.93 6.67 6.11
C ASN A 256 -12.06 5.86 7.09
N TYR A 257 -10.78 6.24 7.22
CA TYR A 257 -9.76 5.54 7.99
C TYR A 257 -9.67 4.03 7.71
N SER A 258 -9.96 3.62 6.47
CA SER A 258 -9.76 2.23 6.05
C SER A 258 -8.28 1.97 5.75
N LEU A 259 -7.79 0.79 6.14
CA LEU A 259 -6.44 0.34 5.84
C LEU A 259 -6.28 0.12 4.33
N ILE A 260 -5.38 0.87 3.71
CA ILE A 260 -5.00 0.74 2.30
C ILE A 260 -3.94 -0.36 2.16
N HIS A 261 -2.81 -0.19 2.86
CA HIS A 261 -1.65 -1.05 2.73
C HIS A 261 -0.88 -1.17 4.04
N SER A 262 -0.15 -2.29 4.19
CA SER A 262 0.72 -2.56 5.32
C SER A 262 2.07 -3.06 4.82
N TRP A 263 3.15 -2.42 5.25
CA TRP A 263 4.53 -2.81 4.99
C TRP A 263 5.11 -3.49 6.21
N SER A 264 5.86 -4.57 5.99
CA SER A 264 6.67 -5.20 7.03
C SER A 264 8.13 -4.79 6.87
N MET A 265 8.69 -4.20 7.90
CA MET A 265 10.09 -3.78 7.99
C MET A 265 10.92 -4.83 8.73
N PRO A 266 12.24 -4.91 8.49
CA PRO A 266 13.11 -5.88 9.16
C PRO A 266 13.35 -5.56 10.65
N SER A 267 13.22 -4.28 11.04
CA SER A 267 13.54 -3.76 12.38
C SER A 267 12.42 -2.84 12.87
N PRO A 268 12.26 -2.63 14.21
CA PRO A 268 11.25 -1.71 14.75
C PRO A 268 11.40 -0.31 14.18
N VAL A 269 10.29 0.28 13.76
CA VAL A 269 10.28 1.64 13.22
C VAL A 269 10.14 2.62 14.37
N LEU A 270 11.07 3.56 14.47
CA LEU A 270 11.06 4.62 15.47
C LEU A 270 10.43 5.89 14.93
N ASP A 271 10.74 6.26 13.68
CA ASP A 271 10.16 7.43 13.05
C ASP A 271 10.01 7.23 11.54
N ILE A 272 9.06 7.95 10.96
CA ILE A 272 8.80 7.94 9.52
C ILE A 272 8.45 9.35 9.06
N ASP A 273 9.01 9.74 7.92
CA ASP A 273 8.57 10.95 7.25
C ASP A 273 8.55 10.79 5.74
N VAL A 274 7.67 11.55 5.08
CA VAL A 274 7.40 11.55 3.65
C VAL A 274 7.53 12.96 3.12
N SER A 275 8.19 13.09 1.97
CA SER A 275 8.27 14.35 1.24
C SER A 275 6.90 14.80 0.73
N ARG A 276 6.69 16.12 0.60
CA ARG A 276 5.43 16.72 0.12
C ARG A 276 5.00 16.20 -1.26
N ASP A 277 5.97 15.92 -2.12
CA ASP A 277 5.75 15.39 -3.46
C ASP A 277 5.49 13.87 -3.48
N ASP A 278 5.52 13.24 -2.30
CA ASP A 278 5.42 11.80 -2.07
C ASP A 278 6.46 10.96 -2.84
N GLN A 279 7.52 11.57 -3.36
CA GLN A 279 8.53 10.84 -4.14
C GLN A 279 9.51 10.12 -3.23
N THR A 280 9.79 10.68 -2.06
CA THR A 280 10.76 10.14 -1.11
C THR A 280 10.12 9.93 0.26
N MET A 281 10.56 8.88 0.94
CA MET A 281 10.15 8.57 2.30
C MET A 281 11.38 8.06 3.06
N ALA A 282 11.57 8.58 4.27
CA ALA A 282 12.63 8.17 5.17
C ALA A 282 12.03 7.38 6.33
N ILE A 283 12.61 6.22 6.63
CA ILE A 283 12.19 5.37 7.74
C ILE A 283 13.38 5.16 8.67
N GLY A 284 13.26 5.63 9.91
CA GLY A 284 14.22 5.40 10.99
C GLY A 284 13.91 4.08 11.71
N MET A 285 14.86 3.16 11.70
CA MET A 285 14.76 1.82 12.28
C MET A 285 15.92 1.57 13.26
N GLY A 286 15.84 2.12 14.47
CA GLY A 286 16.93 1.99 15.46
C GLY A 286 18.24 2.58 14.95
N ASN A 287 19.16 1.72 14.52
CA ASN A 287 20.48 2.08 14.00
C ASN A 287 20.52 2.18 12.47
N LEU A 288 19.41 1.85 11.80
CA LEU A 288 19.29 1.86 10.34
C LEU A 288 18.37 3.01 9.90
N LEU A 289 18.79 3.78 8.91
CA LEU A 289 17.94 4.75 8.22
C LEU A 289 17.73 4.25 6.79
N ALA A 290 16.49 3.92 6.44
CA ALA A 290 16.14 3.49 5.09
C ALA A 290 15.49 4.65 4.31
N LEU A 291 16.02 4.95 3.13
CA LEU A 291 15.39 5.86 2.18
C LEU A 291 14.66 5.07 1.11
N TYR A 292 13.40 5.42 0.89
CA TYR A 292 12.54 4.91 -0.15
C TYR A 292 12.33 5.99 -1.20
N ARG A 293 12.38 5.59 -2.47
CA ARG A 293 12.02 6.46 -3.59
C ARG A 293 10.95 5.77 -4.43
N ARG A 294 9.96 6.54 -4.86
CA ARG A 294 8.93 6.04 -5.75
C ARG A 294 9.50 5.80 -7.14
N ALA A 295 9.26 4.60 -7.66
CA ALA A 295 9.52 4.31 -9.06
C ALA A 295 8.49 5.06 -9.93
N GLU A 296 8.99 5.89 -10.85
CA GLU A 296 8.15 6.52 -11.87
C GLU A 296 7.47 5.43 -12.70
N ILE A 297 6.18 5.60 -12.98
CA ILE A 297 5.51 4.77 -13.99
C ILE A 297 6.19 5.13 -15.30
N LYS A 298 7.01 4.21 -15.81
CA LYS A 298 7.33 4.20 -17.23
C LYS A 298 5.99 4.02 -17.95
N LYS A 299 5.33 5.13 -18.28
CA LYS A 299 4.20 5.08 -19.21
C LYS A 299 4.79 4.38 -20.44
N GLU A 300 4.28 3.20 -20.79
CA GLU A 300 4.56 2.59 -22.08
C GLU A 300 3.84 3.41 -23.17
N VAL A 301 4.18 4.69 -23.27
CA VAL A 301 3.91 5.58 -24.38
C VAL A 301 5.03 6.62 -24.31
N THR A 302 5.73 6.85 -25.42
CA THR A 302 6.59 8.04 -25.65
C THR A 302 7.92 8.15 -24.89
N ALA A 303 8.76 7.12 -24.93
CA ALA A 303 10.21 7.28 -24.68
C ALA A 303 11.09 6.54 -25.71
N THR A 304 10.64 6.47 -26.97
CA THR A 304 11.50 6.25 -28.15
C THR A 304 11.74 7.56 -28.90
N ALA A 305 11.75 8.70 -28.19
CA ALA A 305 11.95 10.01 -28.78
C ALA A 305 13.11 10.78 -28.13
N MET A 306 14.25 10.12 -27.84
CA MET A 306 15.55 10.80 -27.61
C MET A 306 16.75 9.87 -27.94
N ILE A 307 16.66 9.09 -29.02
CA ILE A 307 17.86 8.59 -29.70
C ILE A 307 17.65 8.88 -31.20
N GLU A 308 18.36 9.91 -31.68
CA GLU A 308 18.43 10.28 -33.09
C GLU A 308 19.11 9.17 -33.91
N ASP A 309 18.34 8.19 -34.41
CA ASP A 309 18.80 7.36 -35.53
C ASP A 309 18.36 7.99 -36.86
N LYS A 310 19.24 8.82 -37.43
CA LYS A 310 19.11 9.56 -38.70
C LYS A 310 19.01 8.68 -39.97
N ARG A 311 18.49 7.45 -39.91
CA ARG A 311 18.51 6.51 -41.05
C ARG A 311 17.21 5.72 -41.23
N ALA A 312 16.10 6.42 -41.49
CA ALA A 312 14.95 5.83 -42.20
C ALA A 312 13.94 6.89 -42.69
N LEU A 313 14.39 7.85 -43.50
CA LEU A 313 13.48 8.73 -44.24
C LEU A 313 13.43 8.26 -45.71
N ILE A 314 12.37 7.54 -46.08
CA ILE A 314 12.05 7.28 -47.49
C ILE A 314 11.45 8.57 -48.05
N ARG A 315 12.16 9.21 -48.97
CA ARG A 315 11.65 10.37 -49.72
C ARG A 315 10.59 9.88 -50.71
N THR A 316 9.31 10.15 -50.45
CA THR A 316 8.31 10.06 -51.51
C THR A 316 8.36 11.36 -52.32
N SER A 317 8.46 11.21 -53.64
CA SER A 317 8.52 12.29 -54.62
C SER A 317 7.14 12.86 -54.91
N ALA A 318 6.43 13.33 -53.89
CA ALA A 318 5.20 14.09 -54.06
C ALA A 318 5.51 15.59 -53.91
N PRO A 319 5.22 16.43 -54.92
CA PRO A 319 5.44 17.87 -54.80
C PRO A 319 4.43 18.48 -53.80
N PRO A 320 4.88 19.39 -52.91
CA PRO A 320 4.01 20.00 -51.91
C PRO A 320 3.02 20.98 -52.57
N VAL A 321 1.75 20.87 -52.23
CA VAL A 321 0.70 21.81 -52.63
C VAL A 321 0.85 23.09 -51.79
N LYS A 322 1.02 24.24 -52.44
CA LYS A 322 1.04 25.55 -51.78
C LYS A 322 -0.36 26.14 -51.75
N LEU A 323 -0.87 26.45 -50.57
CA LEU A 323 -1.96 27.40 -50.38
C LEU A 323 -1.34 28.71 -49.92
N ALA A 324 -1.60 29.79 -50.64
CA ALA A 324 -1.06 31.11 -50.37
C ALA A 324 -2.10 31.94 -49.61
N GLU A 325 -1.78 32.31 -48.37
CA GLU A 325 -2.39 33.45 -47.68
C GLU A 325 -1.29 34.39 -47.18
N LYS A 326 -1.53 35.69 -47.38
CA LYS A 326 -0.58 36.78 -47.19
C LYS A 326 -0.22 37.01 -45.72
N ASP A 327 1.05 37.34 -45.52
CA ASP A 327 1.61 38.05 -44.37
C ASP A 327 1.52 37.34 -43.01
N ARG A 328 2.34 36.29 -42.86
CA ARG A 328 3.08 35.93 -41.62
C ARG A 328 4.11 34.85 -41.95
N ASP A 329 5.31 34.98 -41.37
CA ASP A 329 6.48 34.15 -41.65
C ASP A 329 6.19 32.64 -41.63
N ASP A 330 6.71 31.99 -42.67
CA ASP A 330 6.56 30.57 -42.99
C ASP A 330 7.03 29.64 -41.85
N GLN A 331 6.13 29.27 -40.94
CA GLN A 331 6.31 28.03 -40.16
C GLN A 331 5.84 26.83 -40.97
N LYS A 332 6.80 26.09 -41.53
CA LYS A 332 6.58 24.75 -42.07
C LYS A 332 6.08 23.83 -40.95
N VAL A 333 4.76 23.68 -40.83
CA VAL A 333 4.18 22.63 -40.00
C VAL A 333 4.16 21.35 -40.83
N GLU A 334 5.20 20.53 -40.65
CA GLU A 334 5.18 19.14 -41.10
C GLU A 334 4.10 18.41 -40.30
N VAL A 335 2.94 18.14 -40.92
CA VAL A 335 2.00 17.17 -40.37
C VAL A 335 2.58 15.78 -40.63
N VAL A 336 3.53 15.40 -39.78
CA VAL A 336 4.05 14.04 -39.71
C VAL A 336 2.98 13.20 -39.05
N ALA A 337 2.21 12.47 -39.87
CA ALA A 337 1.46 11.34 -39.36
C ALA A 337 2.49 10.36 -38.78
N LYS A 338 2.53 10.25 -37.45
CA LYS A 338 3.31 9.23 -36.76
C LYS A 338 2.87 7.87 -37.31
N ASN A 339 3.77 7.20 -38.02
CA ASN A 339 3.61 5.76 -38.26
C ASN A 339 3.39 5.11 -36.89
N PRO A 340 2.30 4.35 -36.67
CA PRO A 340 2.23 3.53 -35.48
C PRO A 340 3.38 2.53 -35.61
N GLU A 341 4.37 2.68 -34.74
CA GLU A 341 5.47 1.73 -34.59
C GLU A 341 4.84 0.34 -34.49
N LYS A 342 5.03 -0.46 -35.54
CA LYS A 342 4.69 -1.88 -35.51
C LYS A 342 5.65 -2.53 -34.53
N LEU A 343 5.27 -2.53 -33.24
CA LEU A 343 5.73 -3.49 -32.24
C LEU A 343 5.86 -4.84 -32.93
N LYS A 344 6.95 -5.59 -32.69
CA LYS A 344 7.29 -6.89 -33.31
C LYS A 344 6.31 -8.04 -32.97
N ILE A 345 5.04 -7.73 -32.83
CA ILE A 345 3.87 -8.58 -32.67
C ILE A 345 3.08 -8.80 -34.00
N PRO A 346 3.42 -8.27 -35.23
CA PRO A 346 2.52 -8.39 -36.39
C PRO A 346 2.79 -9.65 -37.22
N LYS A 347 3.86 -10.42 -36.93
CA LYS A 347 4.16 -11.64 -37.70
C LYS A 347 3.17 -12.76 -37.39
N VAL A 348 2.82 -12.94 -36.10
CA VAL A 348 1.83 -13.95 -35.69
C VAL A 348 0.44 -13.56 -36.20
N ASP A 349 0.06 -12.29 -36.05
CA ASP A 349 -1.20 -11.75 -36.56
C ASP A 349 -1.31 -11.83 -38.10
N GLY A 350 -0.22 -11.54 -38.82
CA GLY A 350 -0.12 -11.76 -40.26
C GLY A 350 -0.26 -13.23 -40.66
N MET A 351 0.29 -14.16 -39.86
CA MET A 351 0.12 -15.60 -40.09
C MET A 351 -1.28 -16.10 -39.76
N LEU A 352 -1.92 -15.53 -38.74
CA LEU A 352 -3.31 -15.83 -38.38
C LEU A 352 -4.27 -15.30 -39.45
N SER A 353 -4.08 -14.09 -39.96
CA SER A 353 -4.90 -13.56 -41.06
C SER A 353 -4.72 -14.36 -42.36
N SER A 354 -3.52 -14.89 -42.62
CA SER A 354 -3.24 -15.75 -43.78
C SER A 354 -3.51 -17.25 -43.56
N PHE A 355 -4.22 -17.62 -42.49
CA PHE A 355 -4.61 -19.00 -42.13
C PHE A 355 -3.44 -20.01 -41.99
N LYS A 356 -2.22 -19.52 -41.74
CA LYS A 356 -1.01 -20.35 -41.55
C LYS A 356 -0.88 -20.85 -40.11
N HIS A 357 -1.87 -21.59 -39.62
CA HIS A 357 -1.97 -22.00 -38.21
C HIS A 357 -0.83 -22.92 -37.75
N ALA A 358 -0.36 -23.85 -38.60
CA ALA A 358 0.76 -24.74 -38.26
C ALA A 358 2.09 -23.99 -38.06
N ALA A 359 2.32 -22.92 -38.85
CA ALA A 359 3.51 -22.08 -38.73
C ALA A 359 3.48 -21.22 -37.45
N VAL A 360 2.28 -20.78 -37.04
CA VAL A 360 2.09 -20.07 -35.77
C VAL A 360 2.50 -20.94 -34.59
N ILE A 361 2.05 -22.21 -34.54
CA ILE A 361 2.42 -23.12 -33.46
C ILE A 361 3.93 -23.37 -33.43
N ARG A 362 4.58 -23.57 -34.58
CA ARG A 362 6.05 -23.68 -34.64
C ARG A 362 6.72 -22.44 -34.10
N LEU A 363 6.28 -21.25 -34.48
CA LEU A 363 6.89 -20.00 -34.04
C LEU A 363 6.69 -19.75 -32.54
N LEU A 364 5.53 -20.13 -31.99
CA LEU A 364 5.25 -20.00 -30.56
C LEU A 364 6.09 -20.98 -29.71
N PHE A 365 6.42 -22.15 -30.24
CA PHE A 365 7.05 -23.26 -29.48
C PHE A 365 8.42 -23.72 -30.02
N SER A 366 9.07 -22.95 -30.90
CA SER A 366 10.40 -23.28 -31.46
C SER A 366 11.55 -23.18 -30.45
N GLY A 367 11.36 -22.45 -29.34
CA GLY A 367 12.37 -22.23 -28.31
C GLY A 367 11.89 -22.56 -26.90
N LYS A 368 12.78 -22.42 -25.90
CA LYS A 368 12.39 -22.52 -24.49
C LYS A 368 11.37 -21.42 -24.16
N PHE A 369 10.28 -21.86 -23.54
CA PHE A 369 9.16 -21.04 -23.14
C PHE A 369 9.59 -19.84 -22.26
N ARG A 370 9.09 -18.64 -22.58
CA ARG A 370 9.22 -17.45 -21.73
C ARG A 370 7.92 -17.28 -20.93
N SER A 371 8.00 -17.42 -19.61
CA SER A 371 6.86 -17.29 -18.69
C SER A 371 6.16 -15.92 -18.75
N THR A 372 6.84 -14.89 -19.23
CA THR A 372 6.28 -13.53 -19.34
C THR A 372 5.23 -13.36 -20.45
N LEU A 373 5.10 -14.32 -21.39
CA LEU A 373 4.19 -14.21 -22.55
C LEU A 373 2.99 -15.17 -22.49
N GLU A 374 2.71 -15.76 -21.33
CA GLU A 374 1.62 -16.75 -21.12
C GLU A 374 0.27 -16.31 -21.67
N ALA A 375 -0.20 -15.12 -21.28
CA ALA A 375 -1.51 -14.60 -21.68
C ALA A 375 -1.62 -14.40 -23.19
N ALA A 376 -0.54 -13.93 -23.83
CA ALA A 376 -0.51 -13.73 -25.27
C ALA A 376 -0.56 -15.06 -26.03
N ILE A 377 0.20 -16.07 -25.59
CA ILE A 377 0.20 -17.40 -26.21
C ILE A 377 -1.19 -18.03 -26.15
N VAL A 378 -1.84 -17.97 -24.98
CA VAL A 378 -3.19 -18.53 -24.82
C VAL A 378 -4.21 -17.77 -25.67
N SER A 379 -4.08 -16.44 -25.83
CA SER A 379 -4.96 -15.68 -26.73
C SER A 379 -4.86 -16.14 -28.19
N TYR A 380 -3.65 -16.43 -28.67
CA TYR A 380 -3.46 -16.96 -30.03
C TYR A 380 -3.98 -18.39 -30.18
N LEU A 381 -3.75 -19.26 -29.18
CA LEU A 381 -4.30 -20.61 -29.17
C LEU A 381 -5.83 -20.58 -29.17
N ARG A 382 -6.44 -19.68 -28.41
CA ARG A 382 -7.90 -19.47 -28.41
C ARG A 382 -8.42 -19.12 -29.79
N ILE A 383 -7.77 -18.22 -30.51
CA ILE A 383 -8.17 -17.86 -31.89
C ILE A 383 -8.10 -19.07 -32.82
N ILE A 384 -7.05 -19.90 -32.70
CA ILE A 384 -6.91 -21.12 -33.51
C ILE A 384 -8.01 -22.13 -33.19
N VAL A 385 -8.33 -22.29 -31.91
CA VAL A 385 -9.39 -23.17 -31.42
C VAL A 385 -10.77 -22.69 -31.87
N MET A 386 -11.08 -21.40 -31.72
CA MET A 386 -12.34 -20.79 -32.19
C MET A 386 -12.54 -20.93 -33.70
N ARG A 387 -11.45 -21.05 -34.48
CA ARG A 387 -11.49 -21.30 -35.92
C ARG A 387 -11.58 -22.79 -36.30
N GLY A 388 -11.61 -23.70 -35.33
CA GLY A 388 -11.63 -25.15 -35.57
C GLY A 388 -10.38 -25.67 -36.27
N ALA A 389 -9.28 -24.92 -36.25
CA ALA A 389 -8.07 -25.26 -37.00
C ALA A 389 -7.03 -26.01 -36.16
N ILE A 390 -7.32 -26.31 -34.89
CA ILE A 390 -6.34 -26.82 -33.93
C ILE A 390 -5.81 -28.21 -34.31
N HIS A 391 -6.66 -29.15 -34.72
CA HIS A 391 -6.23 -30.49 -35.15
C HIS A 391 -5.30 -30.43 -36.36
N ARG A 392 -5.66 -29.62 -37.37
CA ARG A 392 -4.84 -29.39 -38.57
C ARG A 392 -3.52 -28.68 -38.25
N ALA A 393 -3.54 -27.78 -37.27
CA ALA A 393 -2.35 -27.06 -36.86
C ALA A 393 -1.38 -27.93 -36.06
N LEU A 394 -1.88 -28.91 -35.31
CA LEU A 394 -1.08 -29.87 -34.54
C LEU A 394 -0.57 -31.04 -35.40
N ALA A 395 -1.27 -31.42 -36.46
CA ALA A 395 -0.81 -32.48 -37.36
C ALA A 395 0.55 -32.15 -38.00
N GLY A 396 1.49 -33.10 -37.95
CA GLY A 396 2.81 -32.99 -38.61
C GLY A 396 3.80 -32.03 -37.95
N GLN A 397 3.64 -31.71 -36.66
CA GLN A 397 4.59 -30.87 -35.93
C GLN A 397 5.85 -31.63 -35.50
N GLU A 398 6.98 -30.91 -35.42
CA GLU A 398 8.27 -31.45 -34.99
C GLU A 398 8.26 -31.88 -33.52
N PHE A 399 9.06 -32.88 -33.17
CA PHE A 399 9.18 -33.39 -31.80
C PHE A 399 9.51 -32.30 -30.75
N GLY A 400 10.35 -31.32 -31.10
CA GLY A 400 10.69 -30.21 -30.21
C GLY A 400 9.48 -29.34 -29.85
N VAL A 401 8.61 -29.08 -30.83
CA VAL A 401 7.36 -28.32 -30.66
C VAL A 401 6.38 -29.10 -29.79
N GLN A 402 6.24 -30.41 -30.02
CA GLN A 402 5.37 -31.29 -29.21
C GLN A 402 5.80 -31.30 -27.74
N LYS A 403 7.11 -31.45 -27.47
CA LYS A 403 7.68 -31.44 -26.10
C LYS A 403 7.47 -30.09 -25.40
N ASN A 404 7.64 -28.98 -26.12
CA ASN A 404 7.45 -27.65 -25.56
C ASN A 404 5.97 -27.35 -25.30
N LEU A 405 5.07 -27.77 -26.21
CA LEU A 405 3.63 -27.65 -26.04
C LEU A 405 3.14 -28.46 -24.84
N LEU A 406 3.56 -29.71 -24.70
CA LEU A 406 3.15 -30.54 -23.56
C LEU A 406 3.76 -30.05 -22.24
N SER A 407 4.98 -29.50 -22.27
CA SER A 407 5.56 -28.79 -21.12
C SER A 407 4.73 -27.57 -20.74
N PHE A 408 4.25 -26.80 -21.73
CA PHE A 408 3.41 -25.64 -21.52
C PHE A 408 2.05 -26.03 -20.93
N LEU A 409 1.40 -27.06 -21.48
CA LEU A 409 0.15 -27.60 -20.94
C LEU A 409 0.33 -28.04 -19.48
N ASN A 410 1.40 -28.76 -19.15
CA ASN A 410 1.67 -29.17 -17.77
C ASN A 410 1.79 -28.00 -16.78
N HIS A 411 2.31 -26.84 -17.22
CA HIS A 411 2.44 -25.66 -16.35
C HIS A 411 1.17 -24.79 -16.29
N GLN A 412 0.36 -24.78 -17.35
CA GLN A 412 -0.70 -23.77 -17.52
C GLN A 412 -2.11 -24.34 -17.50
N LEU A 413 -2.31 -25.64 -17.73
CA LEU A 413 -3.63 -26.23 -17.94
C LEU A 413 -4.59 -25.94 -16.77
N PHE A 414 -4.12 -26.09 -15.53
CA PHE A 414 -4.95 -25.90 -14.32
C PHE A 414 -5.13 -24.43 -13.87
N LYS A 415 -4.64 -23.44 -14.64
CA LYS A 415 -5.03 -22.05 -14.39
C LYS A 415 -6.45 -21.84 -14.88
N THR A 416 -7.37 -21.51 -13.97
CA THR A 416 -8.81 -21.32 -14.23
C THR A 416 -9.10 -20.39 -15.43
N GLN A 417 -8.26 -19.38 -15.65
CA GLN A 417 -8.38 -18.42 -16.76
C GLN A 417 -8.23 -19.04 -18.15
N TYR A 418 -7.36 -20.05 -18.26
CA TYR A 418 -6.95 -20.63 -19.55
C TYR A 418 -7.51 -22.04 -19.75
N PHE A 419 -8.05 -22.65 -18.69
CA PHE A 419 -8.47 -24.05 -18.65
C PHE A 419 -9.40 -24.43 -19.81
N SER A 420 -10.41 -23.62 -20.15
CA SER A 420 -11.34 -23.96 -21.24
C SER A 420 -10.62 -24.16 -22.58
N THR A 421 -9.79 -23.18 -22.95
CA THR A 421 -9.02 -23.21 -24.20
C THR A 421 -7.91 -24.25 -24.19
N LEU A 422 -7.18 -24.39 -23.09
CA LEU A 422 -6.07 -25.34 -23.00
C LEU A 422 -6.55 -26.79 -22.89
N ARG A 423 -7.73 -27.03 -22.30
CA ARG A 423 -8.39 -28.34 -22.31
C ARG A 423 -8.67 -28.79 -23.74
N GLU A 424 -9.22 -27.92 -24.57
CA GLU A 424 -9.50 -28.23 -25.99
C GLU A 424 -8.21 -28.49 -26.77
N VAL A 425 -7.15 -27.71 -26.54
CA VAL A 425 -5.83 -27.95 -27.13
C VAL A 425 -5.24 -29.29 -26.65
N ALA A 426 -5.39 -29.64 -25.37
CA ALA A 426 -4.89 -30.89 -24.82
C ALA A 426 -5.64 -32.10 -25.39
N ILE A 427 -6.97 -32.02 -25.51
CA ILE A 427 -7.79 -33.05 -26.15
C ILE A 427 -7.35 -33.24 -27.60
N ALA A 428 -7.25 -32.15 -28.37
CA ALA A 428 -6.78 -32.20 -29.75
C ALA A 428 -5.37 -32.78 -29.89
N PHE A 429 -4.48 -32.51 -28.92
CA PHE A 429 -3.15 -33.11 -28.89
C PHE A 429 -3.20 -34.63 -28.70
N PHE A 430 -4.01 -35.13 -27.76
CA PHE A 430 -4.13 -36.57 -27.52
C PHE A 430 -4.86 -37.31 -28.64
N GLU A 431 -5.81 -36.67 -29.32
CA GLU A 431 -6.49 -37.26 -30.47
C GLU A 431 -5.56 -37.41 -31.68
N VAL A 432 -4.72 -36.41 -31.96
CA VAL A 432 -3.78 -36.43 -33.10
C VAL A 432 -2.62 -37.39 -32.86
N TYR A 433 -2.06 -37.40 -31.65
CA TYR A 433 -0.84 -38.16 -31.34
C TYR A 433 -1.10 -39.47 -30.58
N GLY A 434 -2.36 -39.80 -30.28
CA GLY A 434 -2.70 -40.98 -29.48
C GLY A 434 -2.38 -42.31 -30.17
N THR A 435 -2.34 -42.34 -31.49
CA THR A 435 -2.07 -43.56 -32.29
C THR A 435 -0.60 -43.72 -32.69
N GLU A 436 0.24 -42.71 -32.49
CA GLU A 436 1.65 -42.72 -32.89
C GLU A 436 2.56 -43.25 -31.78
N THR A 437 3.72 -43.81 -32.13
CA THR A 437 4.72 -44.24 -31.14
C THR A 437 5.39 -43.03 -30.48
N LEU A 438 5.03 -42.72 -29.24
CA LEU A 438 5.60 -41.58 -28.51
C LEU A 438 7.06 -41.83 -28.06
N HIS A 439 7.89 -40.80 -28.20
CA HIS A 439 9.23 -40.79 -27.61
C HIS A 439 9.19 -40.83 -26.06
N LYS A 440 10.21 -41.46 -25.45
CA LYS A 440 10.32 -41.64 -23.98
C LYS A 440 10.16 -40.35 -23.16
N ASP A 441 10.69 -39.23 -23.67
CA ASP A 441 10.58 -37.92 -23.01
C ASP A 441 9.15 -37.38 -22.97
N LEU A 442 8.38 -37.62 -24.04
CA LEU A 442 6.99 -37.19 -24.14
C LEU A 442 6.11 -38.03 -23.19
N VAL A 443 6.39 -39.33 -23.10
CA VAL A 443 5.73 -40.24 -22.14
C VAL A 443 5.91 -39.76 -20.69
N LYS A 444 7.12 -39.34 -20.31
CA LYS A 444 7.37 -38.77 -18.97
C LYS A 444 6.52 -37.52 -18.70
N GLN A 445 6.37 -36.65 -19.70
CA GLN A 445 5.54 -35.45 -19.56
C GLN A 445 4.03 -35.77 -19.50
N VAL A 446 3.56 -36.78 -20.23
CA VAL A 446 2.16 -37.25 -20.13
C VAL A 446 1.90 -37.89 -18.76
N GLN A 447 2.84 -38.66 -18.22
CA GLN A 447 2.73 -39.20 -16.86
C GLN A 447 2.66 -38.10 -15.80
N ARG A 448 3.44 -37.03 -15.95
CA ARG A 448 3.33 -35.83 -15.09
C ARG A 448 1.97 -35.16 -15.22
N LEU A 449 1.43 -35.07 -16.43
CA LEU A 449 0.08 -34.53 -16.66
C LEU A 449 -0.98 -35.37 -15.97
N LYS A 450 -0.87 -36.71 -16.04
CA LYS A 450 -1.78 -37.62 -15.35
C LYS A 450 -1.74 -37.44 -13.83
N LEU A 451 -0.55 -37.33 -13.24
CA LEU A 451 -0.38 -37.12 -11.78
C LEU A 451 -0.90 -35.75 -11.32
N THR A 452 -0.72 -34.71 -12.13
CA THR A 452 -1.26 -33.38 -11.81
C THR A 452 -2.79 -33.36 -11.93
N LEU A 453 -3.35 -34.02 -12.94
CA LEU A 453 -4.80 -34.19 -13.10
C LEU A 453 -5.44 -34.96 -11.94
N SER A 454 -4.81 -36.03 -11.45
CA SER A 454 -5.35 -36.78 -10.31
C SER A 454 -5.37 -35.94 -9.02
N ARG A 455 -4.30 -35.16 -8.77
CA ARG A 455 -4.23 -34.23 -7.64
C ARG A 455 -5.29 -33.13 -7.74
N GLU A 456 -5.48 -32.56 -8.92
CA GLU A 456 -6.50 -31.53 -9.11
C GLU A 456 -7.92 -32.09 -8.90
N LEU A 457 -8.17 -33.33 -9.34
CA LEU A 457 -9.45 -33.99 -9.11
C LEU A 457 -9.73 -34.19 -7.61
N GLU A 458 -8.71 -34.51 -6.81
CA GLU A 458 -8.82 -34.57 -5.35
C GLU A 458 -9.11 -33.19 -4.75
N VAL A 459 -8.41 -32.14 -5.20
CA VAL A 459 -8.66 -30.76 -4.76
C VAL A 459 -10.08 -30.31 -5.08
N GLN A 460 -10.60 -30.61 -6.27
CA GLN A 460 -11.98 -30.27 -6.65
C GLN A 460 -13.03 -31.00 -5.80
N LYS A 461 -12.77 -32.26 -5.42
CA LYS A 461 -13.63 -32.99 -4.48
C LYS A 461 -13.63 -32.32 -3.11
N MET A 462 -12.47 -31.94 -2.59
CA MET A 462 -12.35 -31.22 -1.31
C MET A 462 -13.06 -29.86 -1.33
N ILE A 463 -12.90 -29.09 -2.42
CA ILE A 463 -13.59 -27.81 -2.59
C ILE A 463 -15.11 -28.02 -2.61
N SER A 464 -15.60 -29.04 -3.32
CA SER A 464 -17.02 -29.36 -3.38
C SER A 464 -17.58 -29.76 -2.02
N SER A 465 -16.84 -30.56 -1.23
CA SER A 465 -17.24 -30.88 0.14
C SER A 465 -17.25 -29.65 1.05
N LEU A 466 -16.28 -28.75 0.89
CA LEU A 466 -16.19 -27.52 1.68
C LEU A 466 -17.34 -26.56 1.35
N ILE A 467 -17.68 -26.39 0.07
CA ILE A 467 -18.85 -25.62 -0.36
C ILE A 467 -20.11 -26.22 0.26
N GLY A 468 -20.29 -27.54 0.20
CA GLY A 468 -21.42 -28.21 0.85
C GLY A 468 -21.48 -27.94 2.37
N SER A 469 -20.34 -27.96 3.06
CA SER A 469 -20.30 -27.66 4.50
C SER A 469 -20.61 -26.20 4.83
N ILE A 470 -20.15 -25.25 4.00
CA ILE A 470 -20.43 -23.83 4.17
C ILE A 470 -21.91 -23.56 3.90
N ASP A 471 -22.47 -24.14 2.85
CA ASP A 471 -23.89 -23.99 2.53
C ASP A 471 -24.78 -24.53 3.66
N LEU A 472 -24.39 -25.64 4.29
CA LEU A 472 -25.05 -26.14 5.49
C LEU A 472 -25.01 -25.11 6.63
N ILE A 473 -23.84 -24.54 6.94
CA ILE A 473 -23.69 -23.51 7.99
C ILE A 473 -24.51 -22.24 7.66
N VAL A 474 -24.51 -21.81 6.39
CA VAL A 474 -25.30 -20.66 5.95
C VAL A 474 -26.80 -20.96 6.04
N SER A 475 -27.22 -22.18 5.74
CA SER A 475 -28.62 -22.59 5.87
C SER A 475 -29.06 -22.67 7.33
N THR A 476 -28.25 -23.22 8.23
CA THR A 476 -28.57 -23.31 9.66
C THR A 476 -28.59 -21.95 10.32
N THR A 477 -27.66 -21.05 9.98
CA THR A 477 -27.66 -19.66 10.48
C THR A 477 -28.88 -18.89 9.99
N LYS A 478 -29.33 -19.09 8.74
CA LYS A 478 -30.59 -18.49 8.25
C LYS A 478 -31.83 -19.02 8.98
N VAL A 479 -31.87 -20.32 9.30
CA VAL A 479 -32.96 -20.91 10.09
C VAL A 479 -32.93 -20.36 11.52
N ASN A 480 -31.76 -20.31 12.15
CA ASN A 480 -31.60 -19.74 13.50
C ASN A 480 -31.93 -18.24 13.54
N ALA A 481 -31.59 -17.48 12.51
CA ALA A 481 -31.95 -16.07 12.43
C ALA A 481 -33.48 -15.87 12.35
N LYS A 482 -34.18 -16.75 11.63
CA LYS A 482 -35.66 -16.75 11.57
C LYS A 482 -36.30 -17.17 12.89
N SER A 483 -35.77 -18.20 13.55
CA SER A 483 -36.27 -18.60 14.86
C SER A 483 -35.97 -17.54 15.92
N SER A 484 -34.83 -16.83 15.85
CA SER A 484 -34.55 -15.73 16.76
C SER A 484 -35.43 -14.51 16.52
N THR A 485 -35.89 -14.26 15.30
CA THR A 485 -36.90 -13.21 15.05
C THR A 485 -38.29 -13.61 15.53
N GLU A 486 -38.65 -14.90 15.44
CA GLU A 486 -39.92 -15.41 15.96
C GLU A 486 -39.95 -15.44 17.51
N LEU A 487 -38.82 -15.74 18.17
CA LEU A 487 -38.70 -15.70 19.64
C LEU A 487 -38.79 -14.28 20.22
N VAL A 488 -38.48 -13.23 19.44
CA VAL A 488 -38.65 -11.83 19.89
C VAL A 488 -40.12 -11.40 19.84
N GLU A 489 -40.97 -12.06 19.05
CA GLU A 489 -42.42 -11.75 19.02
C GLU A 489 -43.22 -12.46 20.14
N GLU A 490 -42.66 -13.48 20.80
CA GLU A 490 -43.35 -14.22 21.88
C GLU A 490 -43.04 -13.71 23.31
N ASP A 491 -42.08 -12.80 23.50
CA ASP A 491 -41.69 -12.27 24.82
C ASP A 491 -42.61 -11.14 25.36
N ASP A 492 -43.68 -10.76 24.66
CA ASP A 492 -44.70 -9.80 25.14
C ASP A 492 -45.86 -10.46 25.94
N VAL A 493 -45.74 -11.75 26.31
CA VAL A 493 -46.78 -12.47 27.08
C VAL A 493 -46.26 -12.94 28.45
N PHE A 494 -45.85 -12.00 29.29
CA PHE A 494 -45.88 -12.18 30.74
C PHE A 494 -46.94 -11.27 31.37
N GLY A 495 -48.19 -11.74 31.30
CA GLY A 495 -49.20 -11.37 32.28
C GLY A 495 -48.90 -12.03 33.62
N GLU A 496 -49.31 -11.38 34.71
CA GLU A 496 -49.13 -11.82 36.11
C GLU A 496 -49.40 -13.33 36.31
N PRO A 497 -48.58 -14.04 37.10
CA PRO A 497 -48.79 -15.46 37.35
C PRO A 497 -49.97 -15.66 38.32
N THR A 498 -51.19 -15.76 37.80
CA THR A 498 -52.33 -16.27 38.59
C THR A 498 -52.20 -17.79 38.76
N ILE A 499 -51.69 -18.21 39.92
CA ILE A 499 -51.72 -19.60 40.37
C ILE A 499 -53.19 -20.00 40.60
N ARG A 500 -53.69 -20.98 39.84
CA ARG A 500 -55.01 -21.56 40.08
C ARG A 500 -54.92 -22.53 41.26
N ALA A 501 -55.83 -22.42 42.21
CA ALA A 501 -55.87 -23.19 43.46
C ALA A 501 -56.09 -24.72 43.32
N LYS A 502 -55.87 -25.31 42.14
CA LYS A 502 -55.92 -26.76 41.91
C LYS A 502 -54.55 -27.46 41.94
N ASP A 503 -53.46 -26.70 41.93
CA ASP A 503 -52.09 -27.26 41.90
C ASP A 503 -51.43 -27.32 43.30
N LEU A 504 -52.18 -27.00 44.36
CA LEU A 504 -51.69 -26.92 45.75
C LEU A 504 -51.90 -28.18 46.59
N ASP A 505 -52.56 -29.23 46.07
CA ASP A 505 -52.88 -30.45 46.84
C ASP A 505 -51.74 -31.51 46.87
N GLY A 506 -50.52 -31.16 46.45
CA GLY A 506 -49.42 -32.12 46.26
C GLY A 506 -48.15 -31.93 47.07
N LEU A 507 -47.98 -30.85 47.83
CA LEU A 507 -46.68 -30.50 48.43
C LEU A 507 -46.59 -30.90 49.92
N LYS A 508 -45.67 -31.83 50.24
CA LYS A 508 -45.29 -32.15 51.62
C LYS A 508 -44.27 -31.12 52.14
N PRO A 509 -44.31 -30.76 53.43
CA PRO A 509 -43.51 -29.69 54.02
C PRO A 509 -42.08 -30.16 54.40
N SER A 510 -41.31 -30.65 53.42
CA SER A 510 -39.90 -31.06 53.65
C SER A 510 -38.87 -30.37 52.76
N ASP A 511 -39.29 -29.60 51.74
CA ASP A 511 -38.36 -29.13 50.71
C ASP A 511 -38.10 -27.62 50.76
N VAL A 512 -38.38 -26.98 51.90
CA VAL A 512 -37.98 -25.58 52.15
C VAL A 512 -36.65 -25.59 52.88
N VAL A 513 -35.54 -25.42 52.13
CA VAL A 513 -34.23 -25.09 52.69
C VAL A 513 -34.13 -23.55 52.76
N PRO A 514 -33.78 -22.96 53.91
CA PRO A 514 -33.65 -21.51 54.04
C PRO A 514 -32.36 -20.99 53.37
N GLU A 515 -32.45 -19.79 52.80
CA GLU A 515 -31.37 -19.01 52.20
C GLU A 515 -30.22 -18.78 53.20
N GLU A 516 -28.97 -19.07 52.78
CA GLU A 516 -27.76 -18.74 53.53
C GLU A 516 -27.26 -17.34 53.16
N ASP A 517 -26.91 -16.59 54.20
CA ASP A 517 -26.50 -15.19 54.22
C ASP A 517 -25.19 -14.89 53.45
N GLU A 518 -25.14 -13.71 52.83
CA GLU A 518 -23.98 -13.12 52.16
C GLU A 518 -22.83 -12.79 53.13
N GLU A 519 -21.62 -13.32 52.90
CA GLU A 519 -20.38 -12.83 53.52
C GLU A 519 -19.68 -11.78 52.61
N PRO A 520 -19.20 -10.64 53.16
CA PRO A 520 -18.42 -9.67 52.39
C PRO A 520 -16.92 -10.05 52.34
N MET A 521 -16.35 -10.09 51.12
CA MET A 521 -14.93 -10.32 50.89
C MET A 521 -14.06 -9.14 51.36
N VAL A 522 -13.13 -9.45 52.25
CA VAL A 522 -12.05 -8.59 52.76
C VAL A 522 -10.92 -8.47 51.73
N THR A 523 -10.41 -7.25 51.60
CA THR A 523 -9.24 -6.83 50.84
C THR A 523 -7.95 -7.55 51.23
N ASN A 524 -7.12 -7.88 50.24
CA ASN A 524 -5.66 -7.82 50.31
C ASN A 524 -5.07 -7.53 48.93
#